data_AF-A0A8H7KA71-F1
#
_entry.id   AF-A0A8H7KA71-F1
#
_cell.length_a   1.000
_cell.length_b   1.000
_cell.length_c   1.000
_cell.angle_alpha   90.00
_cell.angle_beta   90.00
_cell.angle_gamma   90.00
#
_symmetry.space_group_name_H-M   'P 1'
#
loop_
_entity.id
_entity.type
_entity.pdbx_description
1 polymer ?
#
loop_
_entity_poly.entity_id
_entity_poly.type
_entity_poly.pdbx_seq_one_letter_code
_entity_poly.pdbx_strand_id
1 'polypeptide(L)'
;MSASTSNSKPWADQPLALIPTPAFLTKHHNMWISEASHMRNVHNVIFRGYNSIYLQAPYVQEADMDAFLGYCRVWCKLVTTHAEEEERHYFPEAEMLLGERVFEQTHEEHDTFMPLLQAFQQYLNSL
;
A
#
# COMPACT_ATOMS: atom_id res chain seq x y z
N MET A 1 19.01 -32.46 2.51
CA MET A 1 18.71 -31.02 2.62
C MET A 1 18.75 -30.46 1.22
N SER A 2 17.60 -30.16 0.62
CA SER A 2 17.52 -29.65 -0.75
C SER A 2 17.97 -28.19 -0.77
N ALA A 3 18.93 -27.87 -1.62
CA ALA A 3 19.42 -26.51 -1.83
C ALA A 3 18.29 -25.66 -2.42
N SER A 4 17.95 -24.55 -1.75
CA SER A 4 17.05 -23.53 -2.30
C SER A 4 17.77 -22.81 -3.43
N THR A 5 17.27 -22.93 -4.65
CA THR A 5 17.68 -22.10 -5.78
C THR A 5 17.41 -20.63 -5.43
N SER A 6 18.46 -19.84 -5.19
CA SER A 6 18.35 -18.40 -5.00
C SER A 6 17.82 -17.80 -6.31
N ASN A 7 16.54 -17.47 -6.34
CA ASN A 7 15.93 -16.81 -7.48
C ASN A 7 16.60 -15.42 -7.57
N SER A 8 17.44 -15.20 -8.59
CA SER A 8 18.26 -13.97 -8.72
C SER A 8 17.44 -12.73 -9.06
N LYS A 9 16.14 -12.89 -9.32
CA LYS A 9 15.20 -11.79 -9.57
C LYS A 9 14.44 -11.49 -8.28
N PRO A 10 14.55 -10.26 -7.74
CA PRO A 10 13.80 -9.88 -6.56
C PRO A 10 12.29 -9.91 -6.86
N TRP A 11 11.52 -10.49 -5.95
CA TRP A 11 10.07 -10.37 -5.98
C TRP A 11 9.64 -8.95 -5.57
N ALA A 12 8.35 -8.62 -5.68
CA ALA A 12 7.81 -7.30 -5.32
C ALA A 12 7.71 -7.06 -3.79
N ASP A 13 8.70 -7.55 -3.04
CA ASP A 13 8.79 -7.41 -1.58
C ASP A 13 9.86 -6.37 -1.16
N GLN A 14 10.42 -5.64 -2.14
CA GLN A 14 11.39 -4.54 -1.97
C GLN A 14 11.15 -3.45 -3.05
N PRO A 15 11.47 -2.17 -2.78
CA PRO A 15 12.19 -1.66 -1.60
C PRO A 15 11.33 -1.53 -0.34
N LEU A 16 10.00 -1.50 -0.44
CA LEU A 16 9.14 -1.49 0.73
C LEU A 16 8.97 -2.90 1.26
N ALA A 17 9.51 -3.17 2.45
CA ALA A 17 9.35 -4.46 3.10
C ALA A 17 7.88 -4.71 3.48
N LEU A 18 7.42 -5.94 3.28
CA LEU A 18 6.11 -6.36 3.72
C LEU A 18 6.03 -6.45 5.24
N ILE A 19 4.85 -6.15 5.76
CA ILE A 19 4.57 -6.08 7.19
C ILE A 19 3.75 -7.30 7.63
N PRO A 20 4.17 -8.02 8.69
CA PRO A 20 3.41 -9.15 9.19
C PRO A 20 2.08 -8.68 9.82
N THR A 21 1.05 -9.53 9.75
CA THR A 21 -0.25 -9.20 10.37
C THR A 21 -0.25 -9.50 11.86
N PRO A 22 -0.92 -8.68 12.70
CA PRO A 22 -1.09 -8.95 14.13
C PRO A 22 -1.67 -10.32 14.43
N ALA A 23 -2.67 -10.80 13.66
CA ALA A 23 -3.23 -12.13 13.83
C ALA A 23 -2.18 -13.23 13.59
N PHE A 24 -1.32 -13.06 12.57
CA PHE A 24 -0.22 -13.99 12.32
C PHE A 24 0.80 -14.00 13.47
N LEU A 25 1.17 -12.83 13.99
CA LEU A 25 2.17 -12.70 15.05
C LEU A 25 1.66 -13.21 16.39
N THR A 26 0.45 -12.83 16.75
CA THR A 26 -0.12 -13.07 18.08
C THR A 26 -0.86 -14.39 18.19
N LYS A 27 -1.30 -14.98 17.06
CA LYS A 27 -2.18 -16.16 17.03
C LYS A 27 -3.52 -15.95 17.76
N HIS A 28 -3.92 -14.70 17.95
CA HIS A 28 -5.17 -14.31 18.59
C HIS A 28 -6.11 -13.67 17.59
N HIS A 29 -7.41 -13.70 17.91
CA HIS A 29 -8.46 -13.09 17.11
C HIS A 29 -9.44 -12.35 18.03
N ASN A 30 -9.52 -11.04 17.85
CA ASN A 30 -10.60 -10.18 18.34
C ASN A 30 -10.83 -9.09 17.27
N MET A 31 -11.81 -8.21 17.47
CA MET A 31 -12.12 -7.19 16.45
C MET A 31 -10.90 -6.32 16.11
N TRP A 32 -10.17 -5.83 17.11
CA TRP A 32 -9.02 -4.95 16.91
C TRP A 32 -7.85 -5.65 16.21
N ILE A 33 -7.55 -6.89 16.60
CA ILE A 33 -6.49 -7.70 15.97
C ILE A 33 -6.87 -8.02 14.52
N SER A 34 -8.14 -8.30 14.27
CA SER A 34 -8.64 -8.65 12.93
C SER A 34 -8.61 -7.43 12.01
N GLU A 35 -9.10 -6.27 12.46
CA GLU A 35 -9.06 -5.02 11.70
C GLU A 35 -7.63 -4.54 11.46
N ALA A 36 -6.77 -4.56 12.48
CA ALA A 36 -5.36 -4.24 12.29
C ALA A 36 -4.67 -5.20 11.31
N SER A 37 -5.07 -6.47 11.27
CA SER A 37 -4.56 -7.44 10.29
C SER A 37 -5.09 -7.18 8.89
N HIS A 38 -6.36 -6.79 8.75
CA HIS A 38 -6.93 -6.37 7.48
C HIS A 38 -6.18 -5.15 6.94
N MET A 39 -5.93 -4.15 7.78
CA MET A 39 -5.18 -2.97 7.40
C MET A 39 -3.77 -3.31 6.90
N ARG A 40 -3.04 -4.16 7.62
CA ARG A 40 -1.72 -4.65 7.18
C ARG A 40 -1.78 -5.41 5.86
N ASN A 41 -2.85 -6.16 5.59
CA ASN A 41 -3.01 -6.84 4.30
C ASN A 41 -3.22 -5.85 3.15
N VAL A 42 -4.08 -4.84 3.32
CA VAL A 42 -4.30 -3.82 2.28
C VAL A 42 -3.02 -3.02 2.03
N HIS A 43 -2.31 -2.61 3.08
CA HIS A 43 -1.02 -1.93 2.94
C HIS A 43 0.03 -2.79 2.25
N ASN A 44 0.06 -4.11 2.49
CA ASN A 44 0.93 -5.02 1.73
C ASN A 44 0.57 -5.11 0.24
N VAL A 45 -0.70 -4.98 -0.14
CA VAL A 45 -1.11 -4.85 -1.55
C VAL A 45 -0.58 -3.54 -2.14
N ILE A 46 -0.71 -2.43 -1.40
CA ILE A 46 -0.18 -1.13 -1.80
C ILE A 46 1.34 -1.18 -1.99
N PHE A 47 2.07 -1.77 -1.03
CA PHE A 47 3.53 -1.92 -1.08
C PHE A 47 3.97 -2.78 -2.26
N ARG A 48 3.29 -3.91 -2.52
CA ARG A 48 3.58 -4.73 -3.69
C ARG A 48 3.32 -3.99 -4.99
N GLY A 49 2.25 -3.19 -5.04
CA GLY A 49 1.98 -2.31 -6.17
C GLY A 49 3.15 -1.36 -6.43
N TYR A 50 3.57 -0.61 -5.41
CA TYR A 50 4.72 0.29 -5.50
C TYR A 50 6.00 -0.43 -5.93
N ASN A 51 6.34 -1.52 -5.23
CA ASN A 51 7.55 -2.31 -5.48
C ASN A 51 7.56 -2.84 -6.90
N SER A 52 6.43 -3.34 -7.40
CA SER A 52 6.34 -3.83 -8.78
C SER A 52 6.50 -2.71 -9.81
N ILE A 53 5.91 -1.54 -9.59
CA ILE A 53 6.10 -0.36 -10.46
C ILE A 53 7.59 0.02 -10.48
N TYR A 54 8.20 0.16 -9.29
CA TYR A 54 9.60 0.53 -9.14
C TYR A 54 10.56 -0.46 -9.82
N LEU A 55 10.34 -1.76 -9.60
CA LEU A 55 11.21 -2.81 -10.14
C LEU A 55 11.01 -3.04 -11.64
N GLN A 56 9.79 -2.90 -12.16
CA GLN A 56 9.51 -3.20 -13.57
C GLN A 56 9.75 -2.02 -14.50
N ALA A 57 9.67 -0.77 -14.01
CA ALA A 57 9.81 0.43 -14.85
C ALA A 57 11.03 0.41 -15.81
N PRO A 58 12.25 -0.01 -15.39
CA PRO A 58 13.42 -0.05 -16.29
C PRO A 58 13.36 -1.13 -17.39
N TYR A 59 12.43 -2.09 -17.28
CA TYR A 59 12.33 -3.24 -18.17
C TYR A 59 11.08 -3.19 -19.07
N VAL A 60 10.26 -2.15 -18.96
CA VAL A 60 9.07 -1.96 -19.80
C VAL A 60 9.51 -1.73 -21.24
N GLN A 61 8.95 -2.51 -22.16
CA GLN A 61 9.16 -2.32 -23.59
C GLN A 61 8.20 -1.27 -24.13
N GLU A 62 8.56 -0.63 -25.24
CA GLU A 62 7.71 0.39 -25.88
C GLU A 62 6.29 -0.12 -26.17
N ALA A 63 6.17 -1.38 -26.61
CA ALA A 63 4.89 -2.03 -26.89
C ALA A 63 3.99 -2.23 -25.64
N ASP A 64 4.57 -2.23 -24.44
CA ASP A 64 3.86 -2.45 -23.17
C ASP A 64 3.65 -1.15 -22.38
N MET A 65 4.11 0.00 -22.91
CA MET A 65 4.13 1.28 -22.19
C MET A 65 2.72 1.70 -21.74
N ASP A 66 1.73 1.66 -22.62
CA ASP A 66 0.36 2.08 -22.30
C ASP A 66 -0.26 1.22 -21.19
N ALA A 67 -0.03 -0.10 -21.25
CA ALA A 67 -0.50 -1.03 -20.22
C ALA A 67 0.17 -0.75 -18.87
N PHE A 68 1.48 -0.48 -18.88
CA PHE A 68 2.22 -0.13 -17.67
C PHE A 68 1.76 1.21 -17.07
N LEU A 69 1.57 2.25 -17.88
CA LEU A 69 1.03 3.53 -17.43
C LEU A 69 -0.39 3.37 -16.86
N GLY A 70 -1.23 2.54 -17.50
CA GLY A 70 -2.54 2.16 -16.97
C GLY A 70 -2.45 1.50 -15.59
N TYR A 71 -1.53 0.57 -15.41
CA TYR A 71 -1.26 -0.08 -14.12
C TYR A 71 -0.85 0.94 -13.04
N CYS A 72 0.08 1.85 -13.34
CA CYS A 72 0.49 2.92 -12.43
C CYS A 72 -0.68 3.82 -12.02
N ARG A 73 -1.55 4.21 -12.97
CA ARG A 73 -2.74 5.04 -12.67
C ARG A 73 -3.74 4.32 -11.77
N VAL A 74 -3.96 3.02 -11.99
CA VAL A 74 -4.83 2.21 -11.13
C VAL A 74 -4.23 2.08 -9.73
N TRP A 75 -2.91 1.91 -9.61
CA TRP A 75 -2.25 1.91 -8.31
C TRP A 75 -2.42 3.25 -7.58
N CYS A 76 -2.23 4.39 -8.25
CA CYS A 76 -2.50 5.70 -7.65
C CYS A 76 -3.94 5.80 -7.15
N LYS A 77 -4.91 5.39 -7.98
CA LYS A 77 -6.33 5.40 -7.60
C LYS A 77 -6.59 4.51 -6.38
N LEU A 78 -6.00 3.31 -6.32
CA LEU A 78 -6.14 2.42 -5.17
C LEU A 78 -5.69 3.10 -3.88
N VAL A 79 -4.50 3.70 -3.90
CA VAL A 79 -3.93 4.34 -2.70
C VAL A 79 -4.74 5.57 -2.30
N THR A 80 -5.16 6.40 -3.27
CA THR A 80 -5.99 7.57 -3.00
C THR A 80 -7.33 7.18 -2.38
N THR A 81 -8.05 6.23 -2.99
CA THR A 81 -9.36 5.81 -2.47
C THR A 81 -9.22 5.15 -1.09
N HIS A 82 -8.15 4.37 -0.86
CA HIS A 82 -7.88 3.79 0.47
C HIS A 82 -7.73 4.87 1.54
N ALA A 83 -6.85 5.86 1.31
CA ALA A 83 -6.64 6.96 2.26
C ALA A 83 -7.90 7.81 2.47
N GLU A 84 -8.67 8.11 1.41
CA GLU A 84 -9.92 8.87 1.52
C GLU A 84 -10.98 8.16 2.36
N GLU A 85 -11.13 6.84 2.21
CA GLU A 85 -12.05 6.05 3.02
C GLU A 85 -11.61 5.96 4.48
N GLU A 86 -10.29 5.92 4.73
CA GLU A 86 -9.76 5.96 6.09
C GLU A 86 -10.10 7.27 6.80
N GLU A 87 -9.81 8.39 6.14
CA GLU A 87 -10.08 9.74 6.64
C GLU A 87 -11.58 9.99 6.87
N ARG A 88 -12.41 9.56 5.92
CA ARG A 88 -13.84 9.86 5.93
C ARG A 88 -14.63 8.97 6.88
N HIS A 89 -14.20 7.71 7.04
CA HIS A 89 -15.02 6.68 7.70
C HIS A 89 -14.24 5.93 8.78
N TYR A 90 -13.10 5.30 8.44
CA TYR A 90 -12.45 4.37 9.35
C TYR A 90 -11.89 5.05 10.61
N PHE A 91 -11.11 6.12 10.48
CA PHE A 91 -10.50 6.79 11.65
C PHE A 91 -11.56 7.36 12.60
N PRO A 92 -12.57 8.13 12.13
CA PRO A 92 -13.61 8.64 13.01
C PRO A 92 -14.39 7.54 13.74
N GLU A 93 -14.73 6.44 13.05
CA GLU A 93 -15.47 5.34 13.64
C GLU A 93 -14.65 4.58 14.68
N ALA A 94 -13.36 4.34 14.40
CA ALA A 94 -12.45 3.69 15.34
C ALA A 94 -12.23 4.55 16.61
N GLU A 95 -12.02 5.86 16.46
CA GLU A 95 -11.88 6.79 17.60
C GLU A 95 -13.18 6.89 18.41
N MET A 96 -14.35 6.86 17.78
CA MET A 96 -15.64 6.81 18.46
C MET A 96 -15.78 5.54 19.33
N LEU A 97 -15.37 4.38 18.80
CA LEU A 97 -15.41 3.11 19.52
C LEU A 97 -14.39 3.05 20.67
N LEU A 98 -13.23 3.68 20.50
CA LEU A 98 -12.17 3.76 21.51
C LEU A 98 -12.46 4.82 22.59
N GLY A 99 -13.20 5.87 22.24
CA GLY A 99 -13.38 7.05 23.10
C GLY A 99 -12.10 7.91 23.23
N GLU A 100 -11.15 7.76 22.31
CA GLU A 100 -9.84 8.41 22.32
C GLU A 100 -9.42 8.77 20.90
N ARG A 101 -8.67 9.88 20.76
CA ARG A 101 -8.07 10.29 19.49
C ARG A 101 -6.69 9.66 19.35
N VAL A 102 -6.50 8.81 18.35
CA VAL A 102 -5.31 7.96 18.19
C VAL A 102 -4.66 8.05 16.82
N PHE A 103 -5.27 8.74 15.85
CA PHE A 103 -4.76 8.83 14.47
C PHE A 103 -4.09 10.16 14.11
N GLU A 104 -3.77 11.02 15.08
CA GLU A 104 -3.14 12.34 14.82
C GLU A 104 -1.88 12.24 13.94
N GLN A 105 -0.95 11.35 14.29
CA GLN A 105 0.24 11.11 13.47
C GLN A 105 -0.11 10.53 12.08
N THR A 106 -1.11 9.65 11.98
CA THR A 106 -1.51 9.04 10.70
C THR A 106 -2.09 10.09 9.76
N HIS A 107 -2.85 11.05 10.26
CA HIS A 107 -3.32 12.19 9.47
C HIS A 107 -2.14 13.02 8.94
N GLU A 108 -1.13 13.31 9.76
CA GLU A 108 0.07 14.03 9.31
C GLU A 108 0.84 13.27 8.21
N GLU A 109 0.91 11.95 8.33
CA GLU A 109 1.51 11.08 7.31
C GLU A 109 0.72 11.13 5.99
N HIS A 110 -0.62 11.11 6.04
CA HIS A 110 -1.48 11.27 4.87
C HIS A 110 -1.34 12.66 4.24
N ASP A 111 -1.40 13.72 5.03
CA ASP A 111 -1.25 15.11 4.57
C ASP A 111 0.09 15.33 3.86
N THR A 112 1.14 14.63 4.30
CA THR A 112 2.47 14.71 3.68
C THR A 112 2.56 13.88 2.40
N PHE A 113 1.99 12.68 2.39
CA PHE A 113 2.14 11.73 1.28
C PHE A 113 1.21 12.02 0.09
N MET A 114 -0.06 12.37 0.36
CA MET A 114 -1.11 12.48 -0.65
C MET A 114 -0.83 13.52 -1.74
N PRO A 115 -0.27 14.72 -1.45
CA PRO A 115 0.11 15.68 -2.49
C PRO A 115 1.16 15.14 -3.47
N LEU A 116 2.12 14.34 -2.98
CA LEU A 116 3.17 13.75 -3.80
C LEU A 116 2.60 12.66 -4.72
N LEU A 117 1.69 11.83 -4.19
CA LEU A 117 0.96 10.84 -5.00
C LEU A 117 0.13 11.51 -6.10
N GLN A 118 -0.55 12.61 -5.77
CA GLN A 118 -1.34 13.37 -6.74
C GLN A 118 -0.46 13.97 -7.85
N ALA A 119 0.71 14.51 -7.50
CA ALA A 119 1.67 15.00 -8.49
C ALA A 119 2.16 13.89 -9.43
N PHE A 120 2.44 12.69 -8.89
CA PHE A 120 2.77 11.53 -9.71
C PHE A 120 1.62 11.13 -10.64
N GLN A 121 0.39 11.07 -10.14
CA GLN A 121 -0.78 10.77 -10.96
C GLN A 121 -1.00 11.81 -12.08
N GLN A 122 -0.78 13.10 -11.80
CA GLN A 122 -0.86 14.16 -12.80
C GLN A 122 0.21 13.99 -13.89
N TYR A 123 1.43 13.65 -13.50
CA TYR A 123 2.50 13.34 -14.44
C TYR A 123 2.09 12.17 -15.35
N LEU A 124 1.60 11.06 -14.77
CA LEU A 124 1.12 9.92 -15.56
C LEU A 124 -0.02 10.30 -16.52
N ASN A 125 -0.90 11.22 -16.15
CA ASN A 125 -2.00 11.66 -17.01
C ASN A 125 -1.56 12.61 -18.14
N SER A 126 -0.35 13.16 -18.05
CA SER A 126 0.25 14.00 -19.10
C SER A 126 1.03 13.20 -20.16
N LEU A 127 1.30 11.92 -19.89
CA LEU A 127 1.91 10.94 -20.79
C LEU A 127 0.84 10.19 -21.57
#